data_AF-A0A1B9LK13-F1
#
_entry.id   AF-A0A1B9LK13-F1
#
_cell.length_a   1.000
_cell.length_b   1.000
_cell.length_c   1.000
_cell.angle_alpha   90.00
_cell.angle_beta   90.00
_cell.angle_gamma   90.00
#
_symmetry.space_group_name_H-M   'P 1'
#
loop_
_entity.id
_entity.type
_entity.pdbx_description
1 polymer ?
#
loop_
_entity_poly.entity_id
_entity_poly.type
_entity_poly.pdbx_seq_one_letter_code
_entity_poly.pdbx_strand_id
1 'polypeptide(L)'
;MDGNLNNNEYYQIITGYITDFEVFDSKRYFLKSRESLGLPSIDLSEIGELELVRYDIRKEIHSLQRSSKIVTHDIVEYFRCKLGDNLIEGVFALISFKEGDYVEMVVELLPGGSYFAFAVRRAIDHRLWLHPHATSGTQALNKYMKNKSSAIYGTFFITSLLGVVLLVYSLMRMISEKLSFFIILYIFLLILGLFLVFCGYSLISMRKNRSRSGSKVADKIFATLGYPNPKEIMVDLKTDNNKYDFYKLTSLYFSNTKGRNKVKGALWLALYTNAPAIPSYINVIHTENNLEKRTGN
;
A
#
# COMPACT_ATOMS: atom_id res chain seq x y z
N MET A 1 -7.89 -37.95 0.58
CA MET A 1 -9.02 -37.23 1.19
C MET A 1 -8.63 -35.77 1.17
N ASP A 2 -9.06 -35.10 0.12
CA ASP A 2 -8.61 -33.77 -0.28
C ASP A 2 -9.30 -32.71 0.58
N GLY A 3 -8.53 -32.15 1.52
CA GLY A 3 -8.93 -31.00 2.33
C GLY A 3 -8.85 -29.74 1.47
N ASN A 4 -9.98 -29.39 0.88
CA ASN A 4 -10.21 -28.14 0.16
C ASN A 4 -10.04 -26.94 1.12
N LEU A 5 -8.80 -26.50 1.35
CA LEU A 5 -8.40 -25.35 2.17
C LEU A 5 -8.45 -24.06 1.35
N ASN A 6 -9.51 -23.83 0.58
CA ASN A 6 -9.75 -22.53 -0.05
C ASN A 6 -10.51 -21.64 0.94
N ASN A 7 -9.88 -21.38 2.10
CA ASN A 7 -10.39 -20.43 3.08
C ASN A 7 -10.06 -19.03 2.57
N ASN A 8 -10.88 -18.52 1.65
CA ASN A 8 -10.63 -17.29 0.89
C ASN A 8 -10.48 -16.03 1.79
N GLU A 9 -10.88 -16.15 3.06
CA GLU A 9 -10.88 -15.08 4.05
C GLU A 9 -9.51 -14.79 4.69
N TYR A 10 -8.57 -15.75 4.71
CA TYR A 10 -7.28 -15.60 5.39
C TYR A 10 -6.11 -16.04 4.53
N TYR A 11 -4.94 -15.46 4.78
CA TYR A 11 -3.68 -15.97 4.24
C TYR A 11 -3.15 -17.09 5.13
N GLN A 12 -2.11 -17.78 4.65
CA GLN A 12 -1.36 -18.74 5.45
C GLN A 12 -0.14 -18.05 6.05
N ILE A 13 0.44 -18.63 7.10
CA ILE A 13 1.71 -18.15 7.66
C ILE A 13 2.75 -19.25 7.54
N ILE A 14 3.94 -18.91 7.04
CA ILE A 14 5.12 -19.77 7.10
C ILE A 14 6.10 -19.13 8.08
N THR A 15 6.64 -19.92 9.01
CA THR A 15 7.62 -19.45 10.00
C THR A 15 8.93 -20.22 9.86
N GLY A 16 10.06 -19.53 9.97
CA GLY A 16 11.37 -20.14 9.84
C GLY A 16 12.52 -19.15 9.72
N TYR A 17 13.73 -19.69 9.59
CA TYR A 17 14.93 -18.94 9.23
C TYR A 17 15.01 -18.73 7.72
N ILE A 18 15.34 -17.49 7.33
CA ILE A 18 15.58 -17.14 5.93
C ILE A 18 16.86 -17.81 5.44
N THR A 19 16.77 -18.54 4.34
CA THR A 19 17.92 -19.08 3.57
C THR A 19 17.78 -18.71 2.09
N ASP A 20 18.86 -18.85 1.32
CA ASP A 20 18.88 -18.60 -0.14
C ASP A 20 18.30 -17.22 -0.51
N PHE A 21 18.71 -16.19 0.23
CA PHE A 21 18.11 -14.85 0.14
C PHE A 21 18.66 -14.03 -1.03
N GLU A 22 17.80 -13.63 -1.94
CA GLU A 22 18.11 -12.81 -3.09
C GLU A 22 17.18 -11.59 -3.18
N VAL A 23 17.74 -10.44 -3.57
CA VAL A 23 17.00 -9.17 -3.73
C VAL A 23 17.19 -8.65 -5.14
N PHE A 24 16.12 -8.14 -5.74
CA PHE A 24 16.09 -7.59 -7.08
C PHE A 24 15.54 -6.16 -7.07
N ASP A 25 16.35 -5.24 -7.59
CA ASP A 25 16.00 -3.82 -7.64
C ASP A 25 14.97 -3.48 -8.75
N SER A 26 14.64 -4.43 -9.62
CA SER A 26 13.67 -4.20 -10.70
C SER A 26 12.75 -5.39 -10.97
N LYS A 27 11.50 -5.07 -11.33
CA LYS A 27 10.49 -6.05 -11.76
C LYS A 27 11.01 -6.91 -12.91
N ARG A 28 11.75 -6.31 -13.85
CA ARG A 28 12.28 -6.99 -15.04
C ARG A 28 13.30 -8.07 -14.65
N TYR A 29 14.22 -7.77 -13.73
CA TYR A 29 15.22 -8.75 -13.29
C TYR A 29 14.57 -9.87 -12.47
N PHE A 30 13.62 -9.55 -11.60
CA PHE A 30 12.85 -10.53 -10.86
C PHE A 30 12.13 -11.52 -11.79
N LEU A 31 11.37 -11.01 -12.77
CA LEU A 31 10.64 -11.87 -13.72
C LEU A 31 11.57 -12.71 -14.60
N LYS A 32 12.69 -12.14 -15.08
CA LYS A 32 13.68 -12.89 -15.86
C LYS A 32 14.32 -14.02 -15.03
N SER A 33 14.55 -13.77 -13.75
CA SER A 33 15.09 -14.78 -12.84
C SER A 33 14.10 -15.92 -12.59
N ARG A 34 12.80 -15.62 -12.47
CA ARG A 34 11.75 -16.65 -12.39
C ARG A 34 11.72 -17.53 -13.63
N GLU A 35 11.76 -16.91 -14.81
CA GLU A 35 11.79 -17.62 -16.10
C GLU A 35 12.99 -18.57 -16.19
N SER A 36 14.18 -18.12 -15.75
CA SER A 36 15.37 -18.98 -15.74
C SER A 36 15.29 -20.18 -14.80
N LEU A 37 14.43 -20.13 -13.78
CA LEU A 37 14.17 -21.25 -12.86
C LEU A 37 13.01 -22.14 -13.32
N GLY A 38 12.39 -21.86 -14.47
CA GLY A 38 11.23 -22.61 -14.96
C GLY A 38 9.97 -22.41 -14.11
N LEU A 39 9.90 -21.32 -13.33
CA LEU A 39 8.70 -21.01 -12.55
C LEU A 39 7.58 -20.48 -13.45
N PRO A 40 6.30 -20.79 -13.16
CA PRO A 40 5.19 -20.24 -13.92
C PRO A 40 5.18 -18.71 -13.92
N SER A 41 4.63 -18.13 -14.99
CA SER A 41 4.42 -16.69 -15.08
C SER A 41 3.46 -16.24 -13.97
N ILE A 42 3.74 -15.06 -13.41
CA ILE A 42 2.95 -14.45 -12.35
C ILE A 42 2.48 -13.08 -12.81
N ASP A 43 1.17 -12.84 -12.70
CA ASP A 43 0.64 -11.51 -12.93
C ASP A 43 0.76 -10.66 -11.66
N LEU A 44 1.87 -9.93 -11.55
CA LEU A 44 2.09 -9.01 -10.44
C LEU A 44 1.04 -7.88 -10.37
N SER A 45 0.25 -7.65 -11.43
CA SER A 45 -0.83 -6.65 -11.38
C SER A 45 -2.04 -7.11 -10.59
N GLU A 46 -2.32 -8.43 -10.57
CA GLU A 46 -3.38 -9.03 -9.74
C GLU A 46 -3.04 -8.96 -8.25
N ILE A 47 -1.76 -8.99 -7.91
CA ILE A 47 -1.23 -8.91 -6.54
C ILE A 47 -1.25 -7.47 -6.02
N GLY A 48 -1.25 -6.49 -6.92
CA GLY A 48 -1.46 -5.08 -6.64
C GLY A 48 -0.83 -4.16 -7.69
N GLU A 49 -1.41 -2.98 -7.90
CA GLU A 49 -0.97 -2.03 -8.94
C GLU A 49 0.35 -1.29 -8.59
N LEU A 50 1.48 -2.02 -8.47
CA LEU A 50 2.79 -1.52 -8.01
C LEU A 50 3.26 -0.20 -8.65
N GLU A 51 2.85 0.06 -9.88
CA GLU A 51 3.12 1.31 -10.60
C GLU A 51 2.50 2.55 -9.95
N LEU A 52 1.33 2.42 -9.34
CA LEU A 52 0.69 3.53 -8.62
C LEU A 52 1.44 3.89 -7.35
N VAL A 53 1.91 2.87 -6.62
CA VAL A 53 2.72 3.10 -5.43
C VAL A 53 4.05 3.72 -5.83
N ARG A 54 4.69 3.27 -6.91
CA ARG A 54 5.88 3.95 -7.47
C ARG A 54 5.60 5.42 -7.79
N TYR A 55 4.43 5.75 -8.36
CA TYR A 55 4.07 7.14 -8.69
C TYR A 55 3.90 8.02 -7.45
N ASP A 56 3.12 7.57 -6.46
CA ASP A 56 2.89 8.33 -5.22
C ASP A 56 4.20 8.49 -4.42
N ILE A 57 5.02 7.42 -4.38
CA ILE A 57 6.36 7.47 -3.81
C ILE A 57 7.24 8.48 -4.55
N ARG A 58 7.32 8.44 -5.87
CA ARG A 58 8.11 9.40 -6.66
C ARG A 58 7.67 10.84 -6.38
N LYS A 59 6.37 11.08 -6.26
CA LYS A 59 5.83 12.41 -5.95
C LYS A 59 6.26 12.89 -4.57
N GLU A 60 6.22 12.03 -3.55
CA GLU A 60 6.62 12.36 -2.18
C GLU A 60 8.16 12.48 -2.06
N ILE A 61 8.93 11.63 -2.75
CA ILE A 61 10.38 11.79 -2.90
C ILE A 61 10.72 13.11 -3.58
N HIS A 62 10.08 13.45 -4.69
CA HIS A 62 10.36 14.69 -5.40
C HIS A 62 10.05 15.94 -4.56
N SER A 63 9.03 15.88 -3.70
CA SER A 63 8.75 16.97 -2.75
C SER A 63 9.84 17.09 -1.68
N LEU A 64 10.39 15.96 -1.21
CA LEU A 64 11.50 15.90 -0.27
C LEU A 64 12.85 16.27 -0.90
N GLN A 65 13.10 15.92 -2.16
CA GLN A 65 14.33 16.22 -2.91
C GLN A 65 14.55 17.72 -3.11
N ARG A 66 13.47 18.50 -3.22
CA ARG A 66 13.56 19.98 -3.22
C ARG A 66 14.26 20.55 -1.99
N SER A 67 14.34 19.79 -0.89
CA SER A 67 14.98 20.18 0.37
C SER A 67 16.37 19.57 0.62
N SER A 68 16.76 18.51 -0.10
CA SER A 68 18.05 17.84 0.11
C SER A 68 18.45 17.01 -1.12
N LYS A 69 19.67 17.21 -1.63
CA LYS A 69 20.29 16.44 -2.74
C LYS A 69 20.38 14.94 -2.41
N ILE A 70 19.28 14.22 -2.61
CA ILE A 70 19.17 12.78 -2.31
C ILE A 70 18.89 12.03 -3.61
N VAL A 71 19.78 11.11 -3.97
CA VAL A 71 19.59 10.15 -5.05
C VAL A 71 18.83 8.95 -4.51
N THR A 72 17.59 8.76 -4.95
CA THR A 72 16.76 7.64 -4.52
C THR A 72 16.98 6.44 -5.44
N HIS A 73 17.43 5.33 -4.87
CA HIS A 73 17.32 4.01 -5.50
C HIS A 73 15.84 3.59 -5.52
N ASP A 74 15.47 2.64 -6.37
CA ASP A 74 14.10 2.10 -6.41
C ASP A 74 13.74 1.60 -5.00
N ILE A 75 12.77 2.25 -4.36
CA ILE A 75 12.39 1.98 -2.97
C ILE A 75 11.70 0.62 -2.84
N VAL A 76 11.08 0.16 -3.94
CA VAL A 76 10.39 -1.12 -4.05
C VAL A 76 11.38 -2.16 -4.56
N GLU A 77 11.69 -3.12 -3.70
CA GLU A 77 12.59 -4.23 -3.96
C GLU A 77 11.76 -5.53 -4.03
N TYR A 78 12.09 -6.38 -4.99
CA TYR A 78 11.57 -7.74 -5.05
C TYR A 78 12.55 -8.65 -4.34
N PHE A 79 12.08 -9.75 -3.77
CA PHE A 79 12.97 -10.73 -3.17
C PHE A 79 12.50 -12.14 -3.43
N ARG A 80 13.43 -13.05 -3.22
CA ARG A 80 13.23 -14.49 -3.19
C ARG A 80 14.05 -15.08 -2.05
N CYS A 81 13.48 -16.05 -1.37
CA CYS A 81 14.14 -16.75 -0.29
C CYS A 81 13.52 -18.13 -0.08
N LYS A 82 14.07 -18.89 0.85
CA LYS A 82 13.45 -20.08 1.38
C LYS A 82 13.18 -19.94 2.87
N LEU A 83 12.08 -20.55 3.29
CA LEU A 83 11.86 -20.96 4.68
C LEU A 83 11.72 -22.48 4.68
N GLY A 84 12.76 -23.18 5.14
CA GLY A 84 12.88 -24.63 4.95
C GLY A 84 12.93 -24.99 3.46
N ASP A 85 12.04 -25.88 3.02
CA ASP A 85 11.94 -26.28 1.61
C ASP A 85 11.00 -25.37 0.79
N ASN A 86 10.32 -24.41 1.43
CA ASN A 86 9.33 -23.57 0.77
C ASN A 86 10.00 -22.37 0.08
N LEU A 87 9.86 -22.27 -1.24
CA LEU A 87 10.29 -21.10 -2.00
C LEU A 87 9.30 -19.95 -1.80
N ILE A 88 9.79 -18.83 -1.29
CA ILE A 88 8.98 -17.64 -1.03
C ILE A 88 9.50 -16.47 -1.85
N GLU A 89 8.58 -15.77 -2.49
CA GLU A 89 8.83 -14.61 -3.34
C GLU A 89 7.98 -13.45 -2.85
N GLY A 90 8.42 -12.22 -3.05
CA GLY A 90 7.61 -11.08 -2.63
C GLY A 90 8.16 -9.75 -3.09
N VAL A 91 7.44 -8.71 -2.72
CA VAL A 91 7.80 -7.33 -3.02
C VAL A 91 7.50 -6.47 -1.82
N PHE A 92 8.51 -5.76 -1.33
CA PHE A 92 8.39 -4.82 -0.23
C PHE A 92 9.19 -3.56 -0.53
N ALA A 93 8.96 -2.55 0.28
CA ALA A 93 9.82 -1.39 0.27
C ALA A 93 10.93 -1.55 1.31
N LEU A 94 12.18 -1.32 0.90
CA LEU A 94 13.38 -1.27 1.76
C LEU A 94 13.53 -2.51 2.65
N ILE A 95 13.84 -3.64 2.00
CA ILE A 95 14.02 -4.90 2.68
C ILE A 95 15.22 -4.79 3.64
N SER A 96 15.03 -5.22 4.90
CA SER A 96 16.11 -5.23 5.92
C SER A 96 16.16 -6.48 6.77
N PHE A 97 15.27 -7.44 6.51
CA PHE A 97 15.56 -8.80 6.92
C PHE A 97 16.65 -9.36 6.00
N LYS A 98 17.41 -10.32 6.53
CA LYS A 98 18.56 -10.93 5.87
C LYS A 98 18.55 -12.43 6.11
N GLU A 99 19.43 -13.11 5.39
CA GLU A 99 19.70 -14.53 5.64
C GLU A 99 20.06 -14.78 7.11
N GLY A 100 19.48 -15.83 7.67
CA GLY A 100 19.59 -16.20 9.09
C GLY A 100 18.61 -15.48 10.03
N ASP A 101 17.79 -14.54 9.56
CA ASP A 101 16.73 -13.98 10.40
C ASP A 101 15.58 -14.96 10.54
N TYR A 102 15.06 -15.11 11.76
CA TYR A 102 13.80 -15.81 12.01
C TYR A 102 12.61 -14.89 11.76
N VAL A 103 11.70 -15.31 10.88
CA VAL A 103 10.57 -14.50 10.44
C VAL A 103 9.30 -15.32 10.31
N GLU A 104 8.19 -14.61 10.32
CA GLU A 104 6.88 -15.14 10.01
C GLU A 104 6.35 -14.43 8.77
N MET A 105 6.14 -15.16 7.69
CA MET A 105 5.69 -14.62 6.41
C MET A 105 4.22 -14.94 6.20
N VAL A 106 3.41 -13.91 5.97
CA VAL A 106 2.02 -14.02 5.54
C VAL A 106 2.03 -14.25 4.04
N VAL A 107 1.57 -15.43 3.60
CA VAL A 107 1.75 -15.90 2.23
C VAL A 107 0.48 -16.43 1.58
N GLU A 108 0.50 -16.48 0.26
CA GLU A 108 -0.45 -17.20 -0.59
C GLU A 108 0.31 -18.17 -1.50
N LEU A 109 -0.25 -19.36 -1.72
CA LEU A 109 0.32 -20.36 -2.61
C LEU A 109 0.09 -19.94 -4.07
N LEU A 110 1.16 -19.92 -4.85
CA LEU A 110 1.12 -19.61 -6.27
C LEU A 110 0.92 -20.87 -7.14
N PRO A 111 0.39 -20.71 -8.36
CA PRO A 111 0.46 -21.76 -9.38
C PRO A 111 1.94 -22.13 -9.61
N GLY A 112 2.30 -23.39 -9.37
CA GLY A 112 3.69 -23.88 -9.43
C GLY A 112 4.34 -24.19 -8.10
N GLY A 113 3.65 -23.99 -6.97
CA GLY A 113 4.09 -24.47 -5.66
C GLY A 113 5.02 -23.54 -4.88
N SER A 114 5.39 -22.38 -5.45
CA SER A 114 6.02 -21.31 -4.68
C SER A 114 4.99 -20.48 -3.92
N TYR A 115 5.44 -19.66 -2.98
CA TYR A 115 4.59 -18.80 -2.18
C TYR A 115 4.87 -17.32 -2.48
N PHE A 116 3.83 -16.50 -2.47
CA PHE A 116 3.96 -15.05 -2.51
C PHE A 116 3.73 -14.43 -1.14
N ALA A 117 4.69 -13.66 -0.65
CA ALA A 117 4.63 -12.98 0.64
C ALA A 117 3.96 -11.60 0.52
N PHE A 118 2.88 -11.43 1.29
CA PHE A 118 2.15 -10.17 1.43
C PHE A 118 2.57 -9.36 2.65
N ALA A 119 3.11 -10.03 3.68
CA ALA A 119 3.71 -9.38 4.82
C ALA A 119 4.81 -10.25 5.43
N VAL A 120 5.78 -9.62 6.07
CA VAL A 120 6.82 -10.30 6.85
C VAL A 120 6.84 -9.68 8.24
N ARG A 121 6.80 -10.53 9.26
CA ARG A 121 6.90 -10.14 10.66
C ARG A 121 8.20 -10.71 11.23
N ARG A 122 9.00 -9.86 11.86
CA ARG A 122 10.17 -10.28 12.63
C ARG A 122 9.95 -9.96 14.10
N ALA A 123 9.80 -11.01 14.91
CA ALA A 123 9.36 -10.89 16.30
C ALA A 123 10.39 -10.18 17.21
N ILE A 124 11.69 -10.43 16.99
CA ILE A 124 12.76 -9.97 17.89
C ILE A 124 12.87 -8.45 18.01
N ASP A 125 12.51 -7.71 16.96
CA ASP A 125 12.60 -6.25 16.93
C ASP A 125 11.31 -5.58 16.45
N HIS A 126 10.21 -6.34 16.51
CA HIS A 126 8.87 -5.89 16.23
C HIS A 126 8.70 -5.16 14.89
N ARG A 127 9.35 -5.66 13.84
CA ARG A 127 9.24 -5.11 12.48
C ARG A 127 8.22 -5.85 11.65
N LEU A 128 7.36 -5.09 10.99
CA LEU A 128 6.38 -5.57 10.02
C LEU A 128 6.63 -4.88 8.67
N TRP A 129 6.99 -5.69 7.69
CA TRP A 129 7.00 -5.31 6.29
C TRP A 129 5.65 -5.66 5.68
N LEU A 130 5.06 -4.71 4.96
CA LEU A 130 3.78 -4.87 4.29
C LEU A 130 3.96 -4.73 2.79
N HIS A 131 3.16 -5.47 2.03
CA HIS A 131 3.06 -5.28 0.59
C HIS A 131 2.82 -3.79 0.30
N PRO A 132 3.50 -3.17 -0.68
CA PRO A 132 3.46 -1.71 -0.87
C PRO A 132 2.07 -1.12 -1.13
N HIS A 133 1.07 -1.94 -1.49
CA HIS A 133 -0.32 -1.49 -1.63
C HIS A 133 -1.16 -1.64 -0.36
N ALA A 134 -0.72 -2.43 0.61
CA ALA A 134 -1.55 -2.93 1.70
C ALA A 134 -1.38 -2.13 3.02
N THR A 135 -1.33 -0.80 2.94
CA THR A 135 -1.09 0.06 4.11
C THR A 135 -2.32 0.49 4.89
N SER A 136 -3.53 0.26 4.37
CA SER A 136 -4.74 0.74 5.04
C SER A 136 -5.89 -0.21 4.80
N GLY A 137 -6.55 -0.61 5.88
CA GLY A 137 -7.78 -1.37 5.82
C GLY A 137 -8.92 -0.58 5.16
N THR A 138 -9.94 -1.31 4.71
CA THR A 138 -11.03 -0.74 3.90
C THR A 138 -11.81 0.35 4.62
N GLN A 139 -12.10 0.19 5.91
CA GLN A 139 -12.85 1.18 6.69
C GLN A 139 -12.00 2.41 7.00
N ALA A 140 -10.73 2.21 7.39
CA ALA A 140 -9.78 3.29 7.61
C ALA A 140 -9.66 4.18 6.37
N LEU A 141 -9.43 3.56 5.21
CA LEU A 141 -9.33 4.27 3.95
C LEU A 141 -10.62 5.00 3.60
N ASN A 142 -11.78 4.37 3.79
CA ASN A 142 -13.07 5.01 3.54
C ASN A 142 -13.29 6.24 4.43
N LYS A 143 -12.92 6.16 5.71
CA LYS A 143 -13.03 7.26 6.67
C LYS A 143 -12.10 8.41 6.27
N TYR A 144 -10.84 8.11 5.95
CA TYR A 144 -9.88 9.08 5.45
C TYR A 144 -10.38 9.79 4.19
N MET A 145 -10.86 9.01 3.21
CA MET A 145 -11.36 9.54 1.94
C MET A 145 -12.64 10.36 2.12
N LYS A 146 -13.54 9.98 3.03
CA LYS A 146 -14.76 10.75 3.33
C LYS A 146 -14.42 12.12 3.91
N ASN A 147 -13.45 12.20 4.82
CA ASN A 147 -13.00 13.47 5.41
C ASN A 147 -12.31 14.37 4.38
N LYS A 148 -11.57 13.78 3.44
CA LYS A 148 -10.87 14.55 2.40
C LYS A 148 -11.82 15.00 1.27
N SER A 149 -12.82 14.18 0.94
CA SER A 149 -13.80 14.51 -0.08
C SER A 149 -14.81 15.56 0.40
N SER A 150 -15.19 15.56 1.68
CA SER A 150 -16.09 16.56 2.24
C SER A 150 -15.56 17.99 2.12
N ALA A 151 -14.25 18.20 2.26
CA ALA A 151 -13.63 19.50 2.03
C ALA A 151 -13.79 19.97 0.58
N ILE A 152 -13.63 19.06 -0.39
CA ILE A 152 -13.74 19.38 -1.81
C ILE A 152 -15.21 19.66 -2.19
N TYR A 153 -16.16 18.82 -1.72
CA TYR A 153 -17.58 19.07 -1.94
C TYR A 153 -18.04 20.38 -1.31
N GLY A 154 -17.52 20.74 -0.14
CA GLY A 154 -17.76 22.04 0.50
C GLY A 154 -17.34 23.22 -0.37
N THR A 155 -16.14 23.16 -0.97
CA THR A 155 -15.68 24.21 -1.88
C THR A 155 -16.58 24.34 -3.11
N PHE A 156 -16.94 23.23 -3.75
CA PHE A 156 -17.85 23.26 -4.91
C PHE A 156 -19.24 23.80 -4.54
N PHE A 157 -19.77 23.42 -3.37
CA PHE A 157 -21.06 23.92 -2.88
C PHE A 157 -21.02 25.43 -2.63
N ILE A 158 -19.97 25.96 -1.99
CA ILE A 158 -19.80 27.40 -1.76
C ILE A 158 -19.68 28.16 -3.08
N THR A 159 -18.90 27.67 -4.04
CA THR A 159 -18.78 28.32 -5.36
C THR A 159 -20.09 28.31 -6.14
N SER A 160 -20.88 27.24 -6.01
CA SER A 160 -22.22 27.16 -6.61
C SER A 160 -23.19 28.16 -5.96
N LEU A 161 -23.19 28.24 -4.63
CA LEU A 161 -24.00 29.19 -3.86
C LEU A 161 -23.67 30.64 -4.25
N LEU A 162 -22.38 30.98 -4.37
CA LEU A 162 -21.93 32.29 -4.80
C LEU A 162 -22.40 32.60 -6.24
N GLY A 163 -22.37 31.61 -7.13
CA GLY A 163 -22.94 31.73 -8.48
C GLY A 163 -24.43 32.06 -8.48
N VAL A 164 -25.21 31.42 -7.61
CA VAL A 164 -26.66 31.70 -7.44
C VAL A 164 -26.89 33.11 -6.87
N VAL A 165 -26.08 33.57 -5.93
CA VAL A 165 -26.19 34.94 -5.38
C VAL A 165 -25.90 36.00 -6.45
N LEU A 166 -24.83 35.81 -7.23
CA LEU A 166 -24.49 36.68 -8.36
C LEU A 166 -25.60 36.69 -9.43
N LEU A 167 -26.28 35.55 -9.60
CA LEU A 167 -27.45 35.42 -10.46
C LEU A 167 -28.64 36.23 -9.93
N VAL A 168 -29.00 36.10 -8.66
CA VAL A 168 -30.12 36.89 -8.11
C VAL A 168 -29.83 38.38 -8.23
N TYR A 169 -28.58 38.78 -7.97
CA TYR A 169 -28.13 40.15 -8.16
C TYR A 169 -28.23 40.61 -9.63
N SER A 170 -27.83 39.77 -10.59
CA SER A 170 -27.96 40.11 -12.01
C SER A 170 -29.41 40.17 -12.48
N LEU A 171 -30.28 39.28 -12.00
CA LEU A 171 -31.74 39.31 -12.27
C LEU A 171 -32.41 40.57 -11.70
N MET A 172 -32.04 41.00 -10.49
CA MET A 172 -32.51 42.27 -9.92
C MET A 172 -32.06 43.47 -10.79
N ARG A 173 -30.89 43.37 -11.44
CA ARG A 173 -30.38 44.37 -12.39
C ARG A 173 -31.01 44.24 -13.79
N MET A 174 -31.47 43.05 -14.19
CA MET A 174 -32.14 42.77 -15.49
C MET A 174 -33.51 43.46 -15.64
N ILE A 175 -34.16 43.87 -14.55
CA ILE A 175 -35.40 44.65 -14.62
C ILE A 175 -35.17 45.99 -15.36
N SER A 176 -33.91 46.39 -15.57
CA SER A 176 -33.54 47.66 -16.18
C SER A 176 -33.22 47.65 -17.70
N GLU A 177 -32.73 46.56 -18.34
CA GLU A 177 -32.30 46.59 -19.77
C GLU A 177 -32.34 45.24 -20.54
N LYS A 178 -32.24 45.31 -21.89
CA LYS A 178 -32.57 44.28 -22.92
C LYS A 178 -31.98 42.85 -22.73
N LEU A 179 -32.78 41.87 -23.20
CA LEU A 179 -32.97 40.51 -22.68
C LEU A 179 -32.15 39.34 -23.29
N SER A 180 -31.59 39.43 -24.49
CA SER A 180 -31.14 38.20 -25.20
C SER A 180 -29.74 37.71 -24.84
N PHE A 181 -28.78 38.60 -24.60
CA PHE A 181 -27.39 38.23 -24.30
C PHE A 181 -27.23 37.55 -22.93
N PHE A 182 -27.97 38.02 -21.93
CA PHE A 182 -27.88 37.53 -20.55
C PHE A 182 -28.46 36.13 -20.36
N ILE A 183 -29.50 35.76 -21.11
CA ILE A 183 -30.08 34.41 -21.08
C ILE A 183 -29.09 33.37 -21.65
N ILE A 184 -28.41 33.72 -22.74
CA ILE A 184 -27.40 32.85 -23.36
C ILE A 184 -26.20 32.67 -22.42
N LEU A 185 -25.72 33.77 -21.81
CA LEU A 185 -24.65 33.72 -20.82
C LEU A 185 -25.03 32.86 -19.60
N TYR A 186 -26.30 32.93 -19.16
CA TYR A 186 -26.81 32.11 -18.07
C TYR A 186 -26.80 30.60 -18.39
N ILE A 187 -27.33 30.20 -19.54
CA ILE A 187 -27.35 28.79 -19.96
C ILE A 187 -25.90 28.26 -20.06
N PHE A 188 -24.97 29.06 -20.59
CA PHE A 188 -23.57 28.71 -20.67
C PHE A 188 -22.92 28.49 -19.29
N LEU A 189 -23.16 29.41 -18.33
CA LEU A 189 -22.63 29.28 -16.97
C LEU A 189 -23.21 28.08 -16.21
N LEU A 190 -24.49 27.75 -16.44
CA LEU A 190 -25.15 26.58 -15.84
C LEU A 190 -24.53 25.27 -16.38
N ILE A 191 -24.35 25.17 -17.70
CA ILE A 191 -23.69 24.02 -18.34
C ILE A 191 -22.24 23.89 -17.85
N LEU A 192 -21.50 25.00 -17.78
CA LEU A 192 -20.12 25.02 -17.28
C LEU A 192 -20.05 24.60 -15.80
N GLY A 193 -20.98 25.06 -14.96
CA GLY A 193 -21.08 24.69 -13.56
C GLY A 193 -21.35 23.19 -13.37
N LEU A 194 -22.32 22.64 -14.09
CA LEU A 194 -22.62 21.20 -14.08
C LEU A 194 -21.44 20.37 -14.60
N PHE A 195 -20.76 20.85 -15.64
CA PHE A 195 -19.56 20.20 -16.17
C PHE A 195 -18.42 20.17 -15.15
N LEU A 196 -18.17 21.27 -14.42
CA LEU A 196 -17.14 21.34 -13.38
C LEU A 196 -17.48 20.43 -12.19
N VAL A 197 -18.75 20.34 -11.78
CA VAL A 197 -19.20 19.39 -10.74
C VAL A 197 -19.02 17.95 -11.20
N PHE A 198 -19.37 17.64 -12.45
CA PHE A 198 -19.17 16.31 -13.03
C PHE A 198 -17.69 15.93 -13.13
N CYS A 199 -16.84 16.83 -13.63
CA CYS A 199 -15.38 16.64 -13.66
C CYS A 199 -14.80 16.47 -12.26
N GLY A 200 -15.24 17.28 -11.29
CA GLY A 200 -14.83 17.16 -9.88
C GLY A 200 -15.23 15.80 -9.30
N TYR A 201 -16.47 15.37 -9.50
CA TYR A 201 -16.96 14.06 -9.07
C TYR A 201 -16.20 12.91 -9.73
N SER A 202 -15.98 12.98 -11.04
CA SER A 202 -15.25 11.97 -11.81
C SER A 202 -13.80 11.83 -11.34
N LEU A 203 -13.09 12.95 -11.15
CA LEU A 203 -11.71 12.93 -10.63
C LEU A 203 -11.61 12.35 -9.21
N ILE A 204 -12.59 12.63 -8.34
CA ILE A 204 -12.64 12.06 -6.98
C ILE A 204 -12.97 10.57 -7.03
N SER A 205 -13.93 10.17 -7.87
CA SER A 205 -14.33 8.77 -8.05
C SER A 205 -13.17 7.92 -8.58
N MET A 206 -12.44 8.43 -9.58
CA MET A 206 -11.23 7.79 -10.10
C MET A 206 -10.14 7.64 -9.03
N ARG A 207 -9.91 8.68 -8.22
CA ARG A 207 -8.96 8.59 -7.07
C ARG A 207 -9.42 7.57 -6.02
N LYS A 208 -10.72 7.48 -5.77
CA LYS A 208 -11.32 6.57 -4.78
C LYS A 208 -11.17 5.11 -5.19
N ASN A 209 -11.41 4.78 -6.47
CA ASN A 209 -11.24 3.42 -6.97
C ASN A 209 -9.76 3.03 -7.03
N ARG A 210 -8.90 3.95 -7.44
CA ARG A 210 -7.45 3.75 -7.51
C ARG A 210 -6.80 3.47 -6.15
N SER A 211 -7.29 4.10 -5.08
CA SER A 211 -6.74 3.92 -3.73
C SER A 211 -7.22 2.65 -3.02
N ARG A 212 -8.27 1.99 -3.51
CA ARG A 212 -8.94 0.88 -2.81
C ARG A 212 -8.37 -0.50 -3.09
N SER A 213 -7.58 -0.68 -4.16
CA SER A 213 -7.12 -2.00 -4.60
C SER A 213 -6.34 -2.74 -3.50
N GLY A 214 -5.45 -2.05 -2.79
CA GLY A 214 -4.65 -2.64 -1.73
C GLY A 214 -5.35 -2.80 -0.37
N SER A 215 -6.50 -2.16 -0.17
CA SER A 215 -7.16 -2.16 1.15
C SER A 215 -7.77 -3.51 1.53
N LYS A 216 -8.22 -4.30 0.54
CA LYS A 216 -8.69 -5.67 0.78
C LYS A 216 -7.53 -6.61 1.15
N VAL A 217 -6.37 -6.41 0.51
CA VAL A 217 -5.14 -7.15 0.83
C VAL A 217 -4.71 -6.80 2.26
N ALA A 218 -4.74 -5.51 2.63
CA ALA A 218 -4.45 -5.06 3.99
C ALA A 218 -5.40 -5.69 5.03
N ASP A 219 -6.71 -5.67 4.79
CA ASP A 219 -7.71 -6.32 5.66
C ASP A 219 -7.34 -7.79 5.91
N LYS A 220 -7.01 -8.52 4.84
CA LYS A 220 -6.66 -9.95 4.90
C LYS A 220 -5.34 -10.19 5.64
N ILE A 221 -4.31 -9.36 5.42
CA ILE A 221 -3.04 -9.41 6.17
C ILE A 221 -3.30 -9.21 7.67
N PHE A 222 -3.98 -8.12 8.04
CA PHE A 222 -4.19 -7.78 9.45
C PHE A 222 -5.08 -8.80 10.15
N ALA A 223 -6.09 -9.33 9.45
CA ALA A 223 -6.92 -10.42 9.98
C ALA A 223 -6.12 -11.71 10.18
N THR A 224 -5.21 -12.03 9.25
CA THR A 224 -4.32 -13.21 9.35
C THR A 224 -3.33 -13.06 10.51
N LEU A 225 -2.84 -11.85 10.76
CA LEU A 225 -1.96 -11.55 11.89
C LEU A 225 -2.71 -11.40 13.22
N GLY A 226 -4.03 -11.54 13.24
CA GLY A 226 -4.86 -11.50 14.45
C GLY A 226 -5.14 -10.11 15.01
N TYR A 227 -4.97 -9.05 14.22
CA TYR A 227 -5.22 -7.70 14.74
C TYR A 227 -6.71 -7.48 15.02
N PRO A 228 -7.06 -6.82 16.15
CA PRO A 228 -8.44 -6.41 16.39
C PRO A 228 -8.85 -5.36 15.36
N ASN A 229 -10.08 -5.49 14.84
CA ASN A 229 -10.65 -4.57 13.85
C ASN A 229 -9.74 -4.34 12.62
N PRO A 230 -9.39 -5.39 11.84
CA PRO A 230 -8.39 -5.31 10.77
C PRO A 230 -8.72 -4.27 9.69
N LYS A 231 -10.01 -3.99 9.48
CA LYS A 231 -10.49 -3.01 8.49
C LYS A 231 -10.28 -1.55 8.90
N GLU A 232 -10.11 -1.30 10.19
CA GLU A 232 -9.93 0.04 10.76
C GLU A 232 -8.46 0.44 10.91
N ILE A 233 -7.54 -0.49 10.63
CA ILE A 233 -6.12 -0.25 10.75
C ILE A 233 -5.65 0.60 9.57
N MET A 234 -5.05 1.73 9.90
CA MET A 234 -4.34 2.55 8.94
C MET A 234 -2.89 2.58 9.39
N VAL A 235 -2.01 1.97 8.61
CA VAL A 235 -0.57 2.21 8.71
C VAL A 235 -0.29 3.52 7.96
N ASP A 236 -0.92 4.60 8.41
CA ASP A 236 -0.64 5.96 7.93
C ASP A 236 0.47 6.55 8.79
N LEU A 237 1.64 6.69 8.18
CA LEU A 237 2.84 7.28 8.78
C LEU A 237 2.73 8.80 9.03
N LYS A 238 1.51 9.35 8.96
CA LYS A 238 1.21 10.75 9.28
C LYS A 238 0.57 10.93 10.66
N THR A 239 0.13 9.87 11.32
CA THR A 239 -0.74 9.97 12.52
C THR A 239 -0.17 9.51 13.84
N ASP A 240 1.14 9.25 13.93
CA ASP A 240 1.81 9.33 15.23
C ASP A 240 2.58 10.64 15.32
N ASN A 241 2.37 11.39 16.39
CA ASN A 241 3.00 12.68 16.68
C ASN A 241 4.55 12.60 16.79
N ASN A 242 5.14 11.42 16.56
CA ASN A 242 6.58 11.19 16.47
C ASN A 242 7.12 11.26 15.04
N LYS A 243 6.89 12.40 14.37
CA LYS A 243 7.63 12.82 13.16
C LYS A 243 9.16 12.78 13.37
N TYR A 244 9.61 12.74 14.63
CA TYR A 244 11.00 12.65 15.08
C TYR A 244 11.64 11.26 15.01
N ASP A 245 10.89 10.15 15.02
CA ASP A 245 11.50 8.81 14.96
C ASP A 245 11.86 8.36 13.54
N PHE A 246 11.11 8.82 12.54
CA PHE A 246 11.36 8.48 11.14
C PHE A 246 12.75 8.91 10.63
N TYR A 247 13.20 10.12 11.01
CA TYR A 247 14.53 10.61 10.62
C TYR A 247 15.66 9.86 11.33
N LYS A 248 15.43 9.44 12.57
CA LYS A 248 16.40 8.66 13.35
C LYS A 248 16.51 7.23 12.82
N LEU A 249 15.39 6.59 12.50
CA LEU A 249 15.32 5.22 11.96
C LEU A 249 15.86 5.12 10.54
N THR A 250 15.51 6.05 9.66
CA THR A 250 16.16 6.12 8.33
C THR A 250 17.66 6.36 8.50
N SER A 251 18.10 7.25 9.38
CA SER A 251 19.54 7.45 9.63
C SER A 251 20.26 6.23 10.20
N LEU A 252 19.60 5.42 11.05
CA LEU A 252 20.12 4.15 11.61
C LEU A 252 20.16 3.02 10.57
N TYR A 253 19.16 2.94 9.69
CA TYR A 253 19.14 2.01 8.56
C TYR A 253 20.28 2.31 7.58
N PHE A 254 20.49 3.59 7.24
CA PHE A 254 21.58 4.03 6.35
C PHE A 254 22.96 4.03 7.02
N SER A 255 23.05 4.04 8.37
CA SER A 255 24.34 3.89 9.05
C SER A 255 24.82 2.44 9.12
N ASN A 256 23.89 1.48 9.18
CA ASN A 256 24.21 0.04 9.24
C ASN A 256 24.36 -0.63 7.87
N THR A 257 23.89 0.00 6.78
CA THR A 257 24.07 -0.48 5.41
C THR A 257 25.27 0.23 4.77
N LYS A 258 26.48 -0.35 4.90
CA LYS A 258 27.68 0.18 4.23
C LYS A 258 27.45 0.21 2.71
N GLY A 259 27.23 1.39 2.14
CA GLY A 259 27.29 1.62 0.69
C GLY A 259 26.05 2.20 0.00
N ARG A 260 24.91 2.40 0.67
CA ARG A 260 23.73 3.03 0.05
C ARG A 260 23.53 4.45 0.58
N ASN A 261 23.63 5.44 -0.31
CA ASN A 261 23.45 6.85 0.01
C ASN A 261 22.12 7.11 0.74
N LYS A 262 22.14 8.03 1.73
CA LYS A 262 21.03 8.45 2.59
C LYS A 262 19.76 8.78 1.79
N VAL A 263 18.77 7.89 1.74
CA VAL A 263 17.47 8.15 1.11
C VAL A 263 16.41 8.49 2.17
N LYS A 264 16.02 9.76 2.28
CA LYS A 264 14.88 10.17 3.13
C LYS A 264 13.57 9.90 2.39
N GLY A 265 12.76 8.96 2.88
CA GLY A 265 11.42 8.69 2.34
C GLY A 265 10.97 7.22 2.40
N ALA A 266 10.94 6.58 3.58
CA ALA A 266 10.57 5.18 3.74
C ALA A 266 9.14 5.00 4.32
N LEU A 267 8.10 5.15 3.51
CA LEU A 267 6.71 5.16 3.99
C LEU A 267 6.10 3.75 4.28
N TRP A 268 6.90 2.69 4.51
CA TRP A 268 6.39 1.30 4.36
C TRP A 268 7.00 0.26 5.32
N LEU A 269 7.82 0.70 6.27
CA LEU A 269 8.28 -0.13 7.38
C LEU A 269 7.49 0.27 8.63
N ALA A 270 6.62 -0.62 9.11
CA ALA A 270 5.91 -0.41 10.36
C ALA A 270 6.70 -1.03 11.51
N LEU A 271 6.96 -0.24 12.54
CA LEU A 271 7.27 -0.78 13.86
C LEU A 271 5.92 -1.05 14.51
N TYR A 272 5.60 -2.32 14.74
CA TYR A 272 4.43 -2.62 15.55
C TYR A 272 4.87 -2.59 17.00
N THR A 273 4.18 -1.85 17.85
CA THR A 273 4.49 -1.85 19.30
C THR A 273 3.82 -3.01 20.03
N ASN A 274 2.74 -3.58 19.46
CA ASN A 274 1.97 -4.69 20.03
C ASN A 274 1.43 -5.59 18.90
N ALA A 275 2.21 -6.57 18.43
CA ALA A 275 1.63 -7.56 17.51
C ALA A 275 0.81 -8.58 18.29
N PRO A 276 -0.39 -8.94 17.81
CA PRO A 276 -1.17 -10.03 18.37
C PRO A 276 -0.43 -11.36 18.22
N ALA A 277 -0.74 -12.31 19.09
CA ALA A 277 -0.42 -13.70 18.82
C ALA A 277 -1.17 -14.17 17.57
N ILE A 278 -0.53 -15.04 16.77
CA ILE A 278 -1.19 -15.64 15.61
C ILE A 278 -2.43 -16.41 16.11
N PRO A 279 -3.63 -16.14 15.57
CA PRO A 279 -4.83 -16.87 15.97
C PRO A 279 -4.74 -18.35 15.63
N SER A 280 -5.29 -19.22 16.49
CA SER A 280 -5.21 -20.69 16.34
C SER A 280 -5.93 -21.24 15.11
N TYR A 281 -6.80 -20.45 14.48
CA TYR A 281 -7.51 -20.83 13.25
C TYR A 281 -6.73 -20.54 11.96
N ILE A 282 -5.57 -19.88 12.06
CA ILE A 282 -4.69 -19.62 10.93
C ILE A 282 -3.84 -20.85 10.64
N ASN A 283 -3.72 -21.21 9.36
CA ASN A 283 -2.81 -22.28 8.96
C ASN A 283 -1.36 -21.78 9.08
N VAL A 284 -0.59 -22.39 9.99
CA VAL A 284 0.81 -22.06 10.22
C VAL A 284 1.70 -23.24 9.85
N ILE A 285 2.63 -23.02 8.92
CA ILE A 285 3.65 -24.00 8.52
C ILE A 285 4.94 -23.63 9.25
N HIS A 286 5.33 -24.45 10.22
CA HIS A 286 6.61 -24.32 10.93
C HIS A 286 7.69 -25.14 10.21
N THR A 287 8.74 -24.48 9.75
CA THR A 287 9.78 -25.16 8.95
C THR A 287 10.84 -25.85 9.81
N GLU A 288 10.92 -25.49 11.09
CA GLU A 288 11.88 -26.06 12.06
C GLU A 288 11.54 -27.51 12.43
N ASN A 289 10.25 -27.84 12.53
CA ASN A 289 9.78 -29.20 12.86
C ASN A 289 10.14 -30.24 11.78
N ASN A 290 10.52 -29.80 10.57
CA ASN A 290 10.98 -30.69 9.50
C ASN A 290 12.47 -31.02 9.58
N LEU A 291 13.27 -30.27 10.37
CA LEU A 291 14.69 -30.55 10.56
C LEU A 291 14.92 -31.73 11.51
N GLU A 292 14.13 -31.84 12.59
CA GLU A 292 14.24 -32.96 13.54
C GLU A 292 13.88 -34.32 12.91
N LYS A 293 12.97 -34.36 11.93
CA LYS A 293 12.67 -35.58 11.17
C LYS A 293 13.77 -36.00 10.19
N ARG A 294 14.67 -35.08 9.78
CA ARG A 294 15.76 -35.38 8.84
C ARG A 294 17.04 -35.86 9.54
N THR A 295 17.22 -35.55 10.81
CA THR A 295 18.38 -36.01 11.61
C THR A 295 18.14 -37.34 12.34
N GLY A 296 16.96 -37.94 12.17
CA GLY A 296 16.53 -39.18 12.85
C GLY A 296 16.55 -40.45 12.00
N ASN A 297 17.28 -40.47 10.87
CA ASN A 297 17.52 -41.67 10.05
C ASN A 297 19.01 -41.86 9.78
#